data_AF-A0A1X1QKP8-F1
#
_entry.id   AF-A0A1X1QKP8-F1
#
_cell.length_a   1.000
_cell.length_b   1.000
_cell.length_c   1.000
_cell.angle_alpha   90.00
_cell.angle_beta   90.00
_cell.angle_gamma   90.00
#
_symmetry.space_group_name_H-M   'P 1'
#
loop_
_entity.id
_entity.type
_entity.pdbx_description
1 polymer ?
#
loop_
_entity_poly.entity_id
_entity_poly.type
_entity_poly.pdbx_seq_one_letter_code
_entity_poly.pdbx_strand_id
1 'polypeptide(L)'
;MKSTFKLIFIAIFATVSFGALAADWTVTQTATIETAAPDLKQGNATNVSNSEQAINGIALNTDEDSLASGSSQLATLTSITSLNLTQGPNVDGSSQAINYLEAQNVGTGSGGTTVTQTVTSESTATTLTQEVGSGGGVGNVQALNIGKASGTGTINNLNQVITESGTLSLIQNAVVSAENVQAVNYAFGQTIGVDDANKLEQATSVTGSTTFSQAATGGDNRQGGNVAVTSDSGTRVAAASQAFTASVEISLTQNMIVGSNDNVQALNQVDTTANAGTVGAVVQTFTNAAGSTTFTSDAGSTTNVQAANLVDTLGSITDLEQTFTATNSALVDFDMTGGGNTNIQAGNMARTDGQHQS
;
A
#
# COMPACT_ATOMS: atom_id res chain seq x y z
N MET A 1 32.05 -2.57 15.18
CA MET A 1 32.08 -1.35 14.35
C MET A 1 30.95 -0.45 14.82
N LYS A 2 31.21 0.83 15.12
CA LYS A 2 30.15 1.79 15.41
C LYS A 2 29.55 2.21 14.07
N SER A 3 28.33 1.76 13.73
CA SER A 3 27.64 2.32 12.56
C SER A 3 27.28 3.77 12.90
N THR A 4 27.55 4.66 11.97
CA THR A 4 27.24 6.09 12.13
C THR A 4 25.89 6.30 11.46
N PHE A 5 24.81 6.34 12.25
CA PHE A 5 23.48 6.65 11.75
C PHE A 5 23.44 8.14 11.39
N LYS A 6 23.53 8.47 10.09
CA LYS A 6 23.37 9.83 9.58
C LYS A 6 21.92 10.03 9.16
N LEU A 7 21.07 10.39 10.11
CA LEU A 7 19.71 10.85 9.80
C LEU A 7 19.78 12.35 9.51
N ILE A 8 19.68 12.72 8.24
CA ILE A 8 19.50 14.12 7.84
C ILE A 8 18.00 14.40 7.94
N PHE A 9 17.55 14.88 9.11
CA PHE A 9 16.23 15.51 9.20
C PHE A 9 16.32 16.88 8.55
N ILE A 10 15.73 17.05 7.37
CA ILE A 10 15.29 18.38 6.93
C ILE A 10 13.90 18.58 7.52
N ALA A 11 13.84 18.86 8.83
CA ALA A 11 12.62 19.35 9.43
C ALA A 11 12.50 20.84 9.08
N ILE A 12 11.74 21.17 8.04
CA ILE A 12 11.30 22.56 7.83
C ILE A 12 10.17 22.81 8.83
N PHE A 13 10.51 23.14 10.07
CA PHE A 13 9.56 23.78 10.98
C PHE A 13 9.43 25.25 10.56
N ALA A 14 8.59 25.52 9.57
CA ALA A 14 8.16 26.88 9.28
C ALA A 14 7.01 27.26 10.23
N THR A 15 7.31 27.56 11.50
CA THR A 15 6.40 28.41 12.30
C THR A 15 6.64 29.86 11.91
N VAL A 16 6.19 30.20 10.71
CA VAL A 16 6.10 31.57 10.21
C VAL A 16 4.78 31.64 9.48
N SER A 17 3.84 32.42 10.01
CA SER A 17 2.58 32.71 9.36
C SER A 17 2.85 33.44 8.06
N PHE A 18 3.07 32.70 6.98
CA PHE A 18 3.01 33.22 5.63
C PHE A 18 1.62 32.90 5.10
N GLY A 19 0.91 33.90 4.58
CA GLY A 19 -0.37 33.72 3.87
C GLY A 19 -0.23 33.02 2.52
N ALA A 20 0.81 32.21 2.34
CA ALA A 20 0.92 31.24 1.25
C ALA A 20 0.54 29.89 1.87
N LEU A 21 -0.63 29.38 1.51
CA LEU A 21 -1.03 27.99 1.78
C LEU A 21 0.10 27.07 1.29
N ALA A 22 0.36 25.94 1.96
CA ALA A 22 1.44 25.02 1.54
C ALA A 22 1.22 24.43 0.13
N ALA A 23 0.07 24.73 -0.49
CA ALA A 23 -0.34 24.42 -1.86
C ALA A 23 0.70 24.73 -2.96
N ASP A 24 1.69 25.60 -2.71
CA ASP A 24 2.71 26.00 -3.69
C ASP A 24 4.09 25.35 -3.47
N TRP A 25 4.25 24.50 -2.44
CA TRP A 25 5.56 23.95 -2.12
C TRP A 25 5.84 22.68 -2.92
N THR A 26 6.87 22.74 -3.76
CA THR A 26 7.52 21.55 -4.28
C THR A 26 8.50 21.03 -3.23
N VAL A 27 8.22 19.87 -2.66
CA VAL A 27 9.07 19.25 -1.64
C VAL A 27 9.92 18.16 -2.27
N THR A 28 11.23 18.15 -1.99
CA THR A 28 12.13 17.04 -2.37
C THR A 28 12.80 16.50 -1.12
N GLN A 29 12.61 15.21 -0.83
CA GLN A 29 13.24 14.53 0.30
C GLN A 29 13.98 13.28 -0.18
N THR A 30 15.12 13.00 0.45
CA THR A 30 15.90 11.78 0.19
C THR A 30 16.36 11.18 1.50
N ALA A 31 16.20 9.86 1.63
CA ALA A 31 16.68 9.08 2.76
C ALA A 31 17.56 7.92 2.25
N THR A 32 18.71 7.70 2.88
CA THR A 32 19.58 6.55 2.58
C THR A 32 19.82 5.78 3.86
N ILE A 33 19.58 4.47 3.83
CA ILE A 33 19.73 3.58 4.97
C ILE A 33 20.79 2.54 4.63
N GLU A 34 21.91 2.58 5.37
CA GLU A 34 23.07 1.69 5.19
C GLU A 34 23.25 0.72 6.38
N THR A 35 22.37 0.80 7.38
CA THR A 35 22.43 -0.06 8.55
C THR A 35 21.75 -1.38 8.23
N ALA A 36 22.38 -2.53 8.47
CA ALA A 36 21.79 -3.81 8.04
C ALA A 36 20.41 -4.12 8.66
N ALA A 37 20.17 -3.70 9.91
CA ALA A 37 18.92 -3.98 10.62
C ALA A 37 18.38 -2.74 11.36
N PRO A 38 17.89 -1.70 10.65
CA PRO A 38 17.18 -0.59 11.28
C PRO A 38 15.95 -1.12 12.02
N ASP A 39 15.78 -0.64 13.24
CA ASP A 39 14.65 -0.94 14.10
C ASP A 39 14.08 0.39 14.59
N LEU A 40 12.93 0.78 14.05
CA LEU A 40 12.21 1.97 14.47
C LEU A 40 11.06 1.52 15.36
N LYS A 41 11.17 1.85 16.66
CA LYS A 41 10.16 1.51 17.66
C LYS A 41 9.43 2.76 18.13
N GLN A 42 8.11 2.75 18.07
CA GLN A 42 7.31 3.76 18.75
C GLN A 42 7.18 3.41 20.24
N GLY A 43 7.73 4.27 21.09
CA GLY A 43 7.85 4.00 22.53
C GLY A 43 6.67 4.41 23.39
N ASN A 44 5.46 4.61 22.84
CA ASN A 44 4.37 5.16 23.66
C ASN A 44 3.72 4.11 24.57
N ALA A 45 3.57 4.45 25.85
CA ALA A 45 2.94 3.59 26.87
C ALA A 45 1.42 3.81 26.98
N THR A 46 0.90 4.92 26.44
CA THR A 46 -0.53 5.28 26.46
C THR A 46 -1.17 5.08 25.10
N ASN A 47 -2.48 4.80 25.07
CA ASN A 47 -3.21 4.64 23.82
C ASN A 47 -3.18 5.92 22.97
N VAL A 48 -2.87 5.79 21.68
CA VAL A 48 -2.99 6.90 20.71
C VAL A 48 -3.99 6.50 19.63
N SER A 49 -4.86 7.43 19.25
CA SER A 49 -5.93 7.13 18.29
C SER A 49 -5.36 6.80 16.91
N ASN A 50 -4.35 7.54 16.46
CA ASN A 50 -3.65 7.30 15.21
C ASN A 50 -2.14 7.40 15.43
N SER A 51 -1.38 6.57 14.72
CA SER A 51 0.07 6.63 14.76
C SER A 51 0.70 6.45 13.39
N GLU A 52 1.54 7.40 13.00
CA GLU A 52 2.27 7.39 11.74
C GLU A 52 3.75 7.19 12.00
N GLN A 53 4.35 6.25 11.28
CA GLN A 53 5.77 5.97 11.34
C GLN A 53 6.32 5.88 9.92
N ALA A 54 7.29 6.73 9.62
CA ALA A 54 7.94 6.75 8.33
C ALA A 54 9.44 6.99 8.48
N ILE A 55 10.23 6.46 7.55
CA ILE A 55 11.65 6.86 7.40
C ILE A 55 11.74 8.21 6.71
N ASN A 56 10.90 8.42 5.70
CA ASN A 56 10.86 9.60 4.85
C ASN A 56 9.41 10.09 4.74
N GLY A 57 9.05 11.16 5.45
CA GLY A 57 7.66 11.57 5.65
C GLY A 57 7.37 13.01 5.22
N ILE A 58 6.26 13.19 4.49
CA ILE A 58 5.60 14.47 4.26
C ILE A 58 4.19 14.34 4.83
N ALA A 59 3.87 15.12 5.86
CA ALA A 59 2.52 15.22 6.41
C ALA A 59 2.16 16.70 6.48
N LEU A 60 1.17 17.11 5.70
CA LEU A 60 0.65 18.47 5.66
C LEU A 60 -0.66 18.59 6.44
N ASN A 61 -1.15 19.81 6.68
CA ASN A 61 -2.48 19.98 7.27
C ASN A 61 -3.55 19.41 6.32
N THR A 62 -4.16 18.29 6.68
CA THR A 62 -5.09 17.54 5.82
C THR A 62 -6.38 18.28 5.48
N ASP A 63 -6.70 19.34 6.21
CA ASP A 63 -7.93 20.11 5.99
C ASP A 63 -7.72 21.31 5.05
N GLU A 64 -6.47 21.73 4.82
CA GLU A 64 -6.16 23.02 4.18
C GLU A 64 -5.05 22.92 3.13
N ASP A 65 -4.08 22.04 3.33
CA ASP A 65 -2.85 22.04 2.57
C ASP A 65 -2.84 20.97 1.48
N SER A 66 -2.46 21.38 0.28
CA SER A 66 -2.23 20.49 -0.86
C SER A 66 -0.75 20.35 -1.12
N LEU A 67 -0.31 19.16 -1.55
CA LEU A 67 1.04 18.96 -2.04
C LEU A 67 1.09 19.25 -3.53
N ALA A 68 1.94 20.19 -3.92
CA ALA A 68 2.15 20.53 -5.32
C ALA A 68 2.78 19.37 -6.11
N SER A 69 2.37 19.27 -7.37
CA SER A 69 3.02 18.46 -8.40
C SER A 69 4.53 18.76 -8.51
N GLY A 70 5.29 17.76 -8.96
CA GLY A 70 6.75 17.82 -9.00
C GLY A 70 7.45 17.54 -7.66
N SER A 71 6.70 17.38 -6.57
CA SER A 71 7.28 16.94 -5.29
C SER A 71 7.79 15.50 -5.37
N SER A 72 8.84 15.17 -4.61
CA SER A 72 9.46 13.85 -4.65
C SER A 72 9.99 13.35 -3.30
N GLN A 73 9.88 12.05 -3.09
CA GLN A 73 10.46 11.30 -1.98
C GLN A 73 11.27 10.13 -2.55
N LEU A 74 12.55 10.06 -2.22
CA LEU A 74 13.43 8.95 -2.59
C LEU A 74 14.00 8.28 -1.34
N ALA A 75 13.80 6.98 -1.19
CA ALA A 75 14.46 6.17 -0.18
C ALA A 75 15.36 5.13 -0.84
N THR A 76 16.60 5.02 -0.37
CA THR A 76 17.57 4.04 -0.84
C THR A 76 17.99 3.14 0.32
N LEU A 77 17.77 1.83 0.16
CA LEU A 77 18.09 0.79 1.12
C LEU A 77 19.33 0.03 0.64
N THR A 78 20.46 0.25 1.28
CA THR A 78 21.73 -0.37 0.90
C THR A 78 22.18 -1.33 1.99
N SER A 79 22.42 -2.58 1.63
CA SER A 79 22.89 -3.63 2.56
C SER A 79 21.95 -3.90 3.75
N ILE A 80 20.65 -3.65 3.61
CA ILE A 80 19.63 -4.03 4.58
C ILE A 80 19.45 -5.56 4.55
N THR A 81 19.21 -6.17 5.70
CA THR A 81 18.74 -7.55 5.81
C THR A 81 17.34 -7.62 6.41
N SER A 82 16.96 -6.61 7.20
CA SER A 82 15.63 -6.47 7.79
C SER A 82 15.40 -5.00 8.17
N LEU A 83 14.18 -4.50 7.99
CA LEU A 83 13.69 -3.24 8.53
C LEU A 83 12.49 -3.54 9.41
N ASN A 84 12.61 -3.31 10.71
CA ASN A 84 11.49 -3.51 11.62
C ASN A 84 10.87 -2.16 11.96
N LEU A 85 9.58 -2.01 11.66
CA LEU A 85 8.75 -0.88 12.09
C LEU A 85 7.81 -1.42 13.18
N THR A 86 8.21 -1.27 14.43
CA THR A 86 7.44 -1.80 15.56
C THR A 86 6.51 -0.70 16.08
N GLN A 87 5.20 -0.99 16.07
CA GLN A 87 4.21 -0.10 16.67
C GLN A 87 4.16 -0.31 18.19
N GLY A 88 3.74 0.73 18.90
CA GLY A 88 3.46 0.60 20.33
C GLY A 88 2.24 -0.32 20.60
N PRO A 89 2.13 -0.88 21.83
CA PRO A 89 1.09 -1.85 22.18
C PRO A 89 -0.35 -1.32 22.18
N ASN A 90 -0.54 0.00 22.20
CA ASN A 90 -1.84 0.66 22.37
C ASN A 90 -2.02 1.74 21.30
N VAL A 91 -2.58 1.37 20.16
CA VAL A 91 -2.89 2.31 19.09
C VAL A 91 -4.17 1.85 18.38
N ASP A 92 -5.11 2.77 18.14
CA ASP A 92 -6.40 2.44 17.52
C ASP A 92 -6.31 2.35 15.98
N GLY A 93 -5.30 2.95 15.36
CA GLY A 93 -4.98 2.79 13.93
C GLY A 93 -3.56 3.27 13.62
N SER A 94 -2.88 2.66 12.65
CA SER A 94 -1.52 3.08 12.29
C SER A 94 -1.22 3.07 10.81
N SER A 95 -0.24 3.87 10.43
CA SER A 95 0.38 3.83 9.11
C SER A 95 1.89 3.72 9.28
N GLN A 96 2.47 2.69 8.69
CA GLN A 96 3.90 2.44 8.71
C GLN A 96 4.42 2.37 7.28
N ALA A 97 5.41 3.22 6.98
CA ALA A 97 5.97 3.30 5.64
C ALA A 97 7.47 3.53 5.62
N ILE A 98 8.08 3.32 4.45
CA ILE A 98 9.40 3.89 4.17
C ILE A 98 9.22 5.33 3.71
N ASN A 99 8.45 5.53 2.63
CA ASN A 99 7.98 6.85 2.21
C ASN A 99 6.51 7.02 2.61
N TYR A 100 6.22 8.06 3.39
CA TYR A 100 4.87 8.46 3.77
C TYR A 100 4.56 9.83 3.22
N LEU A 101 3.37 9.97 2.63
CA LEU A 101 2.83 11.22 2.15
C LEU A 101 1.36 11.32 2.58
N GLU A 102 1.01 12.42 3.24
CA GLU A 102 -0.37 12.80 3.53
C GLU A 102 -0.59 14.31 3.32
N ALA A 103 -1.65 14.66 2.61
CA ALA A 103 -2.10 16.03 2.35
C ALA A 103 -3.62 16.05 2.12
N GLN A 104 -4.24 17.24 2.03
CA GLN A 104 -5.61 17.34 1.54
C GLN A 104 -5.68 16.86 0.08
N ASN A 105 -4.89 17.47 -0.80
CA ASN A 105 -4.79 17.03 -2.20
C ASN A 105 -3.34 16.70 -2.53
N VAL A 106 -3.13 15.68 -3.37
CA VAL A 106 -1.80 15.26 -3.81
C VAL A 106 -1.64 15.53 -5.29
N GLY A 107 -0.59 16.24 -5.66
CA GLY A 107 -0.26 16.56 -7.05
C GLY A 107 -1.10 17.70 -7.62
N THR A 108 -1.32 18.77 -6.85
CA THR A 108 -1.99 19.96 -7.35
C THR A 108 -1.09 20.80 -8.27
N GLY A 109 -1.69 21.58 -9.17
CA GLY A 109 -0.97 22.49 -10.06
C GLY A 109 -1.06 22.10 -11.54
N SER A 110 -0.85 23.09 -12.41
CA SER A 110 -0.90 22.93 -13.87
C SER A 110 0.48 22.53 -14.39
N GLY A 111 0.60 21.39 -15.06
CA GLY A 111 1.85 21.01 -15.73
C GLY A 111 2.06 19.53 -16.01
N GLY A 112 1.14 18.64 -15.61
CA GLY A 112 1.29 17.19 -15.84
C GLY A 112 2.48 16.56 -15.11
N THR A 113 3.14 17.31 -14.21
CA THR A 113 4.22 16.76 -13.38
C THR A 113 3.61 15.96 -12.23
N THR A 114 4.28 14.88 -11.85
CA THR A 114 3.76 13.90 -10.90
C THR A 114 4.41 14.08 -9.53
N VAL A 115 3.67 13.84 -8.44
CA VAL A 115 4.30 13.61 -7.14
C VAL A 115 4.91 12.21 -7.15
N THR A 116 6.20 12.08 -6.85
CA THR A 116 6.90 10.79 -6.98
C THR A 116 7.34 10.25 -5.62
N GLN A 117 7.02 9.00 -5.32
CA GLN A 117 7.62 8.25 -4.21
C GLN A 117 8.42 7.08 -4.80
N THR A 118 9.68 6.95 -4.41
CA THR A 118 10.55 5.87 -4.89
C THR A 118 11.25 5.20 -3.72
N VAL A 119 11.17 3.87 -3.64
CA VAL A 119 12.09 3.08 -2.81
C VAL A 119 12.92 2.20 -3.73
N THR A 120 14.23 2.28 -3.56
CA THR A 120 15.18 1.38 -4.22
C THR A 120 15.93 0.60 -3.17
N SER A 121 15.95 -0.72 -3.31
CA SER A 121 16.76 -1.61 -2.50
C SER A 121 17.78 -2.33 -3.36
N GLU A 122 19.04 -2.18 -2.98
CA GLU A 122 20.19 -2.93 -3.51
C GLU A 122 20.57 -4.09 -2.59
N SER A 123 19.68 -4.43 -1.67
CA SER A 123 19.92 -5.40 -0.62
C SER A 123 19.63 -6.82 -1.13
N THR A 124 20.22 -7.82 -0.47
CA THR A 124 19.89 -9.23 -0.78
C THR A 124 18.50 -9.62 -0.25
N ALA A 125 18.01 -8.92 0.79
CA ALA A 125 16.68 -9.08 1.34
C ALA A 125 16.21 -7.81 2.07
N THR A 126 14.97 -7.40 1.80
CA THR A 126 14.24 -6.39 2.57
C THR A 126 13.05 -7.06 3.22
N THR A 127 13.09 -7.21 4.54
CA THR A 127 11.93 -7.63 5.33
C THR A 127 11.37 -6.41 6.06
N LEU A 128 10.14 -6.02 5.79
CA LEU A 128 9.41 -5.07 6.61
C LEU A 128 8.52 -5.83 7.60
N THR A 129 8.83 -5.72 8.88
CA THR A 129 7.98 -6.31 9.94
C THR A 129 7.19 -5.22 10.64
N GLN A 130 5.88 -5.40 10.71
CA GLN A 130 4.98 -4.68 11.58
C GLN A 130 4.56 -5.62 12.71
N GLU A 131 4.84 -5.21 13.93
CA GLU A 131 4.23 -5.79 15.12
C GLU A 131 3.15 -4.82 15.58
N VAL A 132 1.88 -5.23 15.50
CA VAL A 132 0.78 -4.46 16.07
C VAL A 132 0.62 -4.89 17.53
N GLY A 133 0.43 -3.90 18.39
CA GLY A 133 0.06 -4.13 19.77
C GLY A 133 -1.18 -5.00 19.93
N SER A 134 -1.32 -5.69 21.06
CA SER A 134 -2.55 -6.40 21.43
C SER A 134 -3.80 -5.49 21.63
N GLY A 135 -3.68 -4.19 21.31
CA GLY A 135 -4.62 -3.13 21.66
C GLY A 135 -5.88 -2.98 20.80
N GLY A 136 -6.13 -3.82 19.79
CA GLY A 136 -7.44 -3.86 19.12
C GLY A 136 -7.72 -2.78 18.07
N GLY A 137 -6.73 -2.00 17.65
CA GLY A 137 -6.96 -0.90 16.69
C GLY A 137 -7.26 -1.36 15.26
N VAL A 138 -8.33 -0.84 14.65
CA VAL A 138 -8.82 -1.13 13.28
C VAL A 138 -8.02 -0.31 12.25
N GLY A 139 -7.85 -0.84 11.03
CA GLY A 139 -7.31 -0.05 9.92
C GLY A 139 -5.79 0.19 9.96
N ASN A 140 -5.00 -0.81 10.39
CA ASN A 140 -3.53 -0.68 10.36
C ASN A 140 -3.01 -0.86 8.93
N VAL A 141 -2.22 0.10 8.48
CA VAL A 141 -1.58 0.12 7.16
C VAL A 141 -0.08 -0.09 7.30
N GLN A 142 0.44 -1.09 6.60
CA GLN A 142 1.87 -1.32 6.37
C GLN A 142 2.12 -1.22 4.88
N ALA A 143 2.98 -0.30 4.45
CA ALA A 143 3.48 -0.30 3.08
C ALA A 143 4.92 0.17 2.94
N LEU A 144 5.50 0.09 1.73
CA LEU A 144 6.78 0.75 1.47
C LEU A 144 6.56 2.22 1.08
N ASN A 145 5.62 2.47 0.17
CA ASN A 145 5.12 3.81 -0.16
C ASN A 145 3.65 3.93 0.29
N ILE A 146 3.34 4.99 1.05
CA ILE A 146 1.96 5.41 1.35
C ILE A 146 1.77 6.81 0.77
N GLY A 147 0.72 6.99 -0.04
CA GLY A 147 0.25 8.28 -0.51
C GLY A 147 -1.23 8.47 -0.17
N LYS A 148 -1.54 9.45 0.66
CA LYS A 148 -2.89 9.66 1.20
C LYS A 148 -3.38 11.07 0.91
N ALA A 149 -4.58 11.16 0.35
CA ALA A 149 -5.38 12.38 0.30
C ALA A 149 -6.49 12.26 1.35
N SER A 150 -6.48 13.15 2.34
CA SER A 150 -7.34 13.04 3.52
C SER A 150 -8.64 13.84 3.40
N GLY A 151 -9.65 13.44 4.16
CA GLY A 151 -10.99 14.04 4.13
C GLY A 151 -11.65 13.88 2.75
N THR A 152 -12.01 15.01 2.14
CA THR A 152 -12.57 15.06 0.76
C THR A 152 -11.49 15.21 -0.32
N GLY A 153 -10.26 14.85 0.04
CA GLY A 153 -9.06 15.04 -0.76
C GLY A 153 -8.98 14.22 -2.04
N THR A 154 -8.28 14.77 -3.04
CA THR A 154 -8.02 14.08 -4.31
C THR A 154 -6.53 13.77 -4.49
N ILE A 155 -6.23 12.54 -4.94
CA ILE A 155 -4.94 12.21 -5.54
C ILE A 155 -5.05 12.51 -7.04
N ASN A 156 -4.48 13.63 -7.48
CA ASN A 156 -4.51 14.01 -8.89
C ASN A 156 -3.48 13.24 -9.71
N ASN A 157 -2.21 13.27 -9.28
CA ASN A 157 -1.12 12.64 -10.01
C ASN A 157 -0.05 12.17 -9.01
N LEU A 158 0.08 10.86 -8.86
CA LEU A 158 0.99 10.21 -7.93
C LEU A 158 1.65 9.02 -8.64
N ASN A 159 2.97 8.95 -8.60
CA ASN A 159 3.77 7.85 -9.11
C ASN A 159 4.54 7.20 -7.95
N GLN A 160 4.23 5.96 -7.64
CA GLN A 160 4.90 5.18 -6.61
C GLN A 160 5.70 4.05 -7.26
N VAL A 161 7.01 4.04 -7.03
CA VAL A 161 7.94 3.09 -7.66
C VAL A 161 8.72 2.34 -6.60
N ILE A 162 8.77 1.01 -6.73
CA ILE A 162 9.56 0.12 -5.89
C ILE A 162 10.44 -0.75 -6.78
N THR A 163 11.74 -0.77 -6.48
CA THR A 163 12.71 -1.68 -7.12
C THR A 163 13.47 -2.42 -6.03
N GLU A 164 13.34 -3.75 -6.01
CA GLU A 164 14.01 -4.66 -5.06
C GLU A 164 14.93 -5.63 -5.81
N SER A 165 16.23 -5.57 -5.49
CA SER A 165 17.28 -6.40 -6.09
C SER A 165 17.37 -7.80 -5.46
N GLY A 166 16.66 -8.04 -4.36
CA GLY A 166 16.67 -9.30 -3.64
C GLY A 166 15.27 -9.78 -3.26
N THR A 167 15.18 -10.41 -2.09
CA THR A 167 13.89 -10.86 -1.53
C THR A 167 13.12 -9.68 -0.95
N LEU A 168 11.85 -9.54 -1.30
CA LEU A 168 10.91 -8.63 -0.63
C LEU A 168 10.04 -9.43 0.33
N SER A 169 10.01 -9.07 1.61
CA SER A 169 9.09 -9.67 2.57
C SER A 169 8.35 -8.62 3.36
N LEU A 170 7.02 -8.74 3.43
CA LEU A 170 6.17 -7.94 4.30
C LEU A 170 5.53 -8.88 5.31
N ILE A 171 5.72 -8.58 6.59
CA ILE A 171 5.21 -9.40 7.68
C ILE A 171 4.39 -8.49 8.60
N GLN A 172 3.12 -8.82 8.76
CA GLN A 172 2.22 -8.15 9.69
C GLN A 172 1.78 -9.20 10.72
N ASN A 173 2.36 -9.10 11.92
CA ASN A 173 2.16 -10.05 13.00
C ASN A 173 1.02 -9.63 13.93
N ALA A 174 0.21 -10.64 14.32
CA ALA A 174 -0.73 -10.60 15.44
C ALA A 174 -1.67 -9.39 15.49
N VAL A 175 -2.54 -9.25 14.47
CA VAL A 175 -3.52 -8.17 14.44
C VAL A 175 -4.87 -8.65 14.93
N VAL A 176 -5.34 -8.08 16.03
CA VAL A 176 -6.64 -8.39 16.65
C VAL A 176 -7.83 -7.63 16.02
N SER A 177 -7.61 -6.96 14.88
CA SER A 177 -8.56 -5.99 14.32
C SER A 177 -8.90 -6.25 12.85
N ALA A 178 -9.90 -5.54 12.35
CA ALA A 178 -10.37 -5.56 10.96
C ALA A 178 -9.68 -4.49 10.11
N GLU A 179 -9.92 -4.53 8.79
CA GLU A 179 -9.58 -3.49 7.81
C GLU A 179 -8.08 -3.23 7.64
N ASN A 180 -7.21 -4.20 7.94
CA ASN A 180 -5.77 -3.99 7.85
C ASN A 180 -5.31 -4.06 6.39
N VAL A 181 -4.36 -3.19 6.05
CA VAL A 181 -3.74 -3.14 4.73
C VAL A 181 -2.26 -3.47 4.84
N GLN A 182 -1.82 -4.50 4.12
CA GLN A 182 -0.42 -4.79 3.86
C GLN A 182 -0.18 -4.61 2.36
N ALA A 183 0.62 -3.62 1.97
CA ALA A 183 0.86 -3.29 0.58
C ALA A 183 2.34 -3.02 0.31
N VAL A 184 2.76 -3.00 -0.95
CA VAL A 184 4.07 -2.44 -1.35
C VAL A 184 3.92 -0.94 -1.64
N ASN A 185 2.98 -0.61 -2.52
CA ASN A 185 2.51 0.74 -2.79
C ASN A 185 1.05 0.86 -2.36
N TYR A 186 0.73 1.86 -1.55
CA TYR A 186 -0.64 2.14 -1.11
C TYR A 186 -1.04 3.58 -1.44
N ALA A 187 -2.20 3.73 -2.05
CA ALA A 187 -2.84 5.01 -2.34
C ALA A 187 -4.25 5.05 -1.76
N PHE A 188 -4.59 6.12 -1.04
CA PHE A 188 -5.92 6.31 -0.45
C PHE A 188 -6.43 7.73 -0.65
N GLY A 189 -7.67 7.89 -1.09
CA GLY A 189 -8.28 9.22 -1.26
C GLY A 189 -9.77 9.19 -1.63
N GLN A 190 -10.42 10.34 -1.70
CA GLN A 190 -11.82 10.42 -2.15
C GLN A 190 -11.93 10.19 -3.66
N THR A 191 -11.03 10.84 -4.42
CA THR A 191 -10.86 10.63 -5.85
C THR A 191 -9.41 10.28 -6.12
N ILE A 192 -9.18 9.26 -6.95
CA ILE A 192 -7.83 8.82 -7.33
C ILE A 192 -7.68 8.86 -8.84
N GLY A 193 -6.71 9.63 -9.31
CA GLY A 193 -6.62 10.03 -10.71
C GLY A 193 -7.78 10.92 -11.11
N VAL A 194 -7.53 11.79 -12.08
CA VAL A 194 -8.53 12.72 -12.63
C VAL A 194 -8.81 12.43 -14.10
N ASP A 195 -7.78 12.02 -14.84
CA ASP A 195 -7.81 11.64 -16.26
C ASP A 195 -6.53 10.85 -16.63
N ASP A 196 -6.39 10.42 -17.89
CA ASP A 196 -5.22 9.65 -18.35
C ASP A 196 -3.88 10.41 -18.22
N ALA A 197 -3.91 11.75 -18.21
CA ALA A 197 -2.72 12.58 -18.05
C ALA A 197 -2.36 12.83 -16.58
N ASN A 198 -3.33 12.67 -15.69
CA ASN A 198 -3.24 12.86 -14.25
C ASN A 198 -3.82 11.61 -13.58
N LYS A 199 -3.07 10.51 -13.65
CA LYS A 199 -3.47 9.20 -13.14
C LYS A 199 -2.63 8.78 -11.95
N LEU A 200 -3.08 7.76 -11.24
CA LEU A 200 -2.23 7.03 -10.29
C LEU A 200 -1.35 6.06 -11.07
N GLU A 201 -0.04 6.10 -10.85
CA GLU A 201 0.90 5.10 -11.36
C GLU A 201 1.57 4.39 -10.18
N GLN A 202 1.51 3.06 -10.17
CA GLN A 202 2.17 2.24 -9.17
C GLN A 202 2.95 1.13 -9.86
N ALA A 203 4.25 1.07 -9.62
CA ALA A 203 5.13 0.08 -10.23
C ALA A 203 5.97 -0.60 -9.15
N THR A 204 5.96 -1.93 -9.17
CA THR A 204 6.79 -2.77 -8.30
C THR A 204 7.57 -3.77 -9.14
N SER A 205 8.88 -3.81 -8.95
CA SER A 205 9.79 -4.77 -9.58
C SER A 205 10.64 -5.46 -8.53
N VAL A 206 10.55 -6.78 -8.44
CA VAL A 206 11.30 -7.62 -7.50
C VAL A 206 12.06 -8.69 -8.29
N THR A 207 13.37 -8.75 -8.10
CA THR A 207 14.23 -9.74 -8.78
C THR A 207 14.46 -11.02 -8.00
N GLY A 208 14.23 -11.02 -6.68
CA GLY A 208 14.21 -12.21 -5.84
C GLY A 208 12.78 -12.70 -5.54
N SER A 209 12.63 -13.41 -4.42
CA SER A 209 11.32 -13.88 -3.96
C SER A 209 10.51 -12.75 -3.32
N THR A 210 9.19 -12.81 -3.43
CA THR A 210 8.23 -11.93 -2.74
C THR A 210 7.43 -12.77 -1.76
N THR A 211 7.41 -12.37 -0.49
CA THR A 211 6.65 -13.08 0.55
C THR A 211 5.86 -12.11 1.43
N PHE A 212 4.54 -12.16 1.33
CA PHE A 212 3.65 -11.38 2.20
C PHE A 212 2.97 -12.34 3.18
N SER A 213 3.07 -12.01 4.47
CA SER A 213 2.40 -12.75 5.54
C SER A 213 1.61 -11.76 6.38
N GLN A 214 0.30 -11.95 6.42
CA GLN A 214 -0.62 -11.15 7.22
C GLN A 214 -1.37 -12.10 8.14
N ALA A 215 -1.25 -11.87 9.45
CA ALA A 215 -2.04 -12.56 10.46
C ALA A 215 -3.06 -11.58 11.05
N ALA A 216 -4.34 -11.84 10.83
CA ALA A 216 -5.43 -10.97 11.29
C ALA A 216 -6.61 -11.78 11.84
N THR A 217 -7.35 -11.19 12.78
CA THR A 217 -8.55 -11.82 13.39
C THR A 217 -9.87 -11.14 13.02
N GLY A 218 -9.85 -9.91 12.52
CA GLY A 218 -11.03 -9.20 12.00
C GLY A 218 -11.19 -9.34 10.48
N GLY A 219 -12.33 -8.91 9.92
CA GLY A 219 -12.65 -8.90 8.47
C GLY A 219 -11.93 -7.82 7.65
N ASP A 220 -12.23 -7.76 6.36
CA ASP A 220 -11.88 -6.65 5.44
C ASP A 220 -10.38 -6.37 5.24
N ASN A 221 -9.53 -7.37 5.46
CA ASN A 221 -8.09 -7.18 5.30
C ASN A 221 -7.68 -7.24 3.84
N ARG A 222 -6.70 -6.41 3.48
CA ARG A 222 -6.12 -6.34 2.14
C ARG A 222 -4.63 -6.67 2.23
N GLN A 223 -4.18 -7.60 1.40
CA GLN A 223 -2.78 -7.93 1.21
C GLN A 223 -2.44 -7.80 -0.26
N GLY A 224 -1.48 -6.95 -0.62
CA GLY A 224 -1.21 -6.67 -2.01
C GLY A 224 0.14 -6.05 -2.34
N GLY A 225 0.38 -5.89 -3.63
CA GLY A 225 1.56 -5.18 -4.14
C GLY A 225 1.23 -3.70 -4.31
N ASN A 226 0.54 -3.37 -5.38
CA ASN A 226 0.05 -2.04 -5.69
C ASN A 226 -1.44 -1.96 -5.35
N VAL A 227 -1.80 -1.15 -4.35
CA VAL A 227 -3.17 -1.05 -3.82
C VAL A 227 -3.62 0.40 -3.89
N ALA A 228 -4.82 0.62 -4.43
CA ALA A 228 -5.50 1.90 -4.48
C ALA A 228 -6.93 1.73 -3.95
N VAL A 229 -7.28 2.48 -2.90
CA VAL A 229 -8.58 2.35 -2.22
C VAL A 229 -9.22 3.74 -2.11
N THR A 230 -10.50 3.85 -2.45
CA THR A 230 -11.23 5.09 -2.20
C THR A 230 -11.86 5.11 -0.81
N SER A 231 -11.94 6.28 -0.18
CA SER A 231 -12.61 6.44 1.13
C SER A 231 -14.12 6.20 1.09
N ASP A 232 -14.77 6.17 2.26
CA ASP A 232 -16.24 6.10 2.43
C ASP A 232 -16.99 7.36 2.00
N SER A 233 -16.28 8.41 1.57
CA SER A 233 -16.87 9.52 0.82
C SER A 233 -16.39 9.56 -0.64
N GLY A 234 -15.49 8.64 -0.98
CA GLY A 234 -14.86 8.48 -2.26
C GLY A 234 -15.81 7.99 -3.32
N THR A 235 -15.71 8.54 -4.52
CA THR A 235 -16.68 8.26 -5.59
C THR A 235 -16.03 7.74 -6.85
N ARG A 236 -14.68 7.77 -6.96
CA ARG A 236 -14.05 7.48 -8.24
C ARG A 236 -12.55 7.15 -8.18
N VAL A 237 -12.17 6.14 -8.95
CA VAL A 237 -10.82 6.05 -9.52
C VAL A 237 -10.93 6.38 -10.99
N ALA A 238 -10.48 7.56 -11.43
CA ALA A 238 -10.70 8.01 -12.82
C ALA A 238 -9.70 7.37 -13.79
N ALA A 239 -8.44 7.24 -13.36
CA ALA A 239 -7.40 6.59 -14.13
C ALA A 239 -6.33 6.01 -13.21
N ALA A 240 -5.93 4.76 -13.45
CA ALA A 240 -4.84 4.12 -12.73
C ALA A 240 -4.06 3.14 -13.61
N SER A 241 -2.75 3.05 -13.38
CA SER A 241 -1.86 2.09 -14.02
C SER A 241 -1.03 1.38 -12.94
N GLN A 242 -1.23 0.08 -12.78
CA GLN A 242 -0.54 -0.72 -11.77
C GLN A 242 0.25 -1.85 -12.45
N ALA A 243 1.54 -1.96 -12.13
CA ALA A 243 2.41 -3.00 -12.65
C ALA A 243 3.18 -3.70 -11.53
N PHE A 244 3.05 -5.02 -11.45
CA PHE A 244 3.79 -5.84 -10.50
C PHE A 244 4.59 -6.90 -11.26
N THR A 245 5.92 -6.84 -11.14
CA THR A 245 6.84 -7.78 -11.79
C THR A 245 7.68 -8.50 -10.75
N ALA A 246 7.66 -9.83 -10.77
CA ALA A 246 8.55 -10.69 -9.99
C ALA A 246 9.37 -11.60 -10.92
N SER A 247 10.55 -12.00 -10.46
CA SER A 247 11.46 -12.86 -11.24
C SER A 247 11.65 -14.26 -10.64
N VAL A 248 11.16 -14.53 -9.42
CA VAL A 248 11.35 -15.82 -8.74
C VAL A 248 10.02 -16.30 -8.14
N GLU A 249 9.89 -16.38 -6.82
CA GLU A 249 8.70 -16.92 -6.17
C GLU A 249 7.85 -15.79 -5.63
N ILE A 250 6.53 -15.93 -5.70
CA ILE A 250 5.58 -15.09 -4.98
C ILE A 250 4.78 -15.99 -4.05
N SER A 251 4.76 -15.63 -2.77
CA SER A 251 3.93 -16.26 -1.75
C SER A 251 3.14 -15.19 -0.99
N LEU A 252 1.82 -15.23 -1.09
CA LEU A 252 0.93 -14.40 -0.28
C LEU A 252 0.22 -15.33 0.72
N THR A 253 0.31 -15.03 2.00
CA THR A 253 -0.31 -15.82 3.06
C THR A 253 -1.14 -14.91 3.96
N GLN A 254 -2.43 -15.20 4.05
CA GLN A 254 -3.36 -14.59 5.00
C GLN A 254 -3.81 -15.67 5.99
N ASN A 255 -3.23 -15.62 7.19
CA ASN A 255 -3.58 -16.53 8.28
C ASN A 255 -4.71 -15.90 9.09
N MET A 256 -5.94 -16.25 8.74
CA MET A 256 -7.13 -15.66 9.33
C MET A 256 -7.62 -16.50 10.51
N ILE A 257 -7.85 -15.85 11.65
CA ILE A 257 -8.55 -16.50 12.77
C ILE A 257 -10.06 -16.43 12.49
N VAL A 258 -10.76 -17.55 12.74
CA VAL A 258 -12.19 -17.82 12.47
C VAL A 258 -13.10 -16.58 12.60
N GLY A 259 -13.91 -16.31 11.55
CA GLY A 259 -14.96 -15.28 11.55
C GLY A 259 -14.66 -14.01 10.75
N SER A 260 -13.49 -13.94 10.10
CA SER A 260 -13.09 -12.79 9.28
C SER A 260 -13.56 -12.90 7.83
N ASN A 261 -14.58 -12.14 7.44
CA ASN A 261 -15.06 -12.11 6.05
C ASN A 261 -14.29 -11.09 5.20
N ASP A 262 -14.51 -11.12 3.88
CA ASP A 262 -14.18 -9.99 3.01
C ASP A 262 -12.68 -9.68 2.88
N ASN A 263 -11.82 -10.70 3.01
CA ASN A 263 -10.39 -10.50 2.83
C ASN A 263 -9.99 -10.59 1.36
N VAL A 264 -9.01 -9.78 0.99
CA VAL A 264 -8.49 -9.67 -0.36
C VAL A 264 -7.00 -9.92 -0.37
N GLN A 265 -6.55 -10.82 -1.25
CA GLN A 265 -5.16 -10.96 -1.67
C GLN A 265 -5.07 -10.55 -3.14
N ALA A 266 -4.44 -9.41 -3.42
CA ALA A 266 -4.19 -8.99 -4.78
C ALA A 266 -2.93 -8.18 -5.01
N LEU A 267 -2.13 -8.57 -6.01
CA LEU A 267 -0.87 -7.89 -6.31
C LEU A 267 -1.07 -6.53 -6.96
N ASN A 268 -2.14 -6.36 -7.74
CA ASN A 268 -2.65 -5.07 -8.19
C ASN A 268 -4.13 -4.98 -7.80
N GLN A 269 -4.50 -3.97 -7.02
CA GLN A 269 -5.86 -3.76 -6.53
C GLN A 269 -6.29 -2.32 -6.75
N VAL A 270 -7.46 -2.14 -7.36
CA VAL A 270 -8.27 -0.91 -7.30
C VAL A 270 -9.57 -1.26 -6.61
N ASP A 271 -9.91 -0.54 -5.55
CA ASP A 271 -11.09 -0.80 -4.73
C ASP A 271 -11.90 0.48 -4.50
N THR A 272 -13.15 0.46 -4.93
CA THR A 272 -14.13 1.54 -4.70
C THR A 272 -15.43 1.04 -4.05
N THR A 273 -15.36 -0.07 -3.33
CA THR A 273 -16.52 -0.72 -2.70
C THR A 273 -17.10 0.04 -1.51
N ALA A 274 -16.36 0.99 -0.94
CA ALA A 274 -16.86 1.82 0.14
C ALA A 274 -18.10 2.66 -0.23
N ASN A 275 -18.35 2.91 -1.53
CA ASN A 275 -19.31 3.95 -1.94
C ASN A 275 -19.99 3.82 -3.32
N ALA A 276 -19.97 2.65 -3.95
CA ALA A 276 -20.43 2.52 -5.34
C ALA A 276 -19.71 3.46 -6.30
N GLY A 277 -18.42 3.69 -6.07
CA GLY A 277 -17.60 4.55 -6.90
C GLY A 277 -17.47 4.03 -8.33
N THR A 278 -17.20 4.94 -9.27
CA THR A 278 -16.93 4.57 -10.66
C THR A 278 -15.43 4.31 -10.87
N VAL A 279 -15.10 3.27 -11.61
CA VAL A 279 -13.75 2.99 -12.09
C VAL A 279 -13.67 3.40 -13.56
N GLY A 280 -12.80 4.37 -13.83
CA GLY A 280 -12.50 4.90 -15.14
C GLY A 280 -11.56 3.99 -15.91
N ALA A 281 -10.48 4.55 -16.49
CA ALA A 281 -9.48 3.80 -17.25
C ALA A 281 -8.45 3.15 -16.32
N VAL A 282 -8.51 1.83 -16.17
CA VAL A 282 -7.58 1.08 -15.32
C VAL A 282 -6.80 0.06 -16.14
N VAL A 283 -5.47 0.12 -16.02
CA VAL A 283 -4.56 -0.88 -16.58
C VAL A 283 -3.83 -1.58 -15.45
N GLN A 284 -3.96 -2.91 -15.34
CA GLN A 284 -3.24 -3.71 -14.36
C GLN A 284 -2.42 -4.79 -15.08
N THR A 285 -1.14 -4.85 -14.78
CA THR A 285 -0.25 -5.89 -15.32
C THR A 285 0.47 -6.61 -14.18
N PHE A 286 0.29 -7.91 -14.16
CA PHE A 286 1.06 -8.82 -13.32
C PHE A 286 1.95 -9.70 -14.19
N THR A 287 3.23 -9.78 -13.86
CA THR A 287 4.19 -10.68 -14.49
C THR A 287 5.01 -11.41 -13.43
N ASN A 288 5.01 -12.74 -13.47
CA ASN A 288 6.02 -13.56 -12.82
C ASN A 288 6.83 -14.30 -13.89
N ALA A 289 8.15 -14.09 -13.90
CA ALA A 289 9.04 -14.60 -14.95
C ALA A 289 9.59 -16.02 -14.71
N ALA A 290 9.51 -16.52 -13.47
CA ALA A 290 9.91 -17.87 -13.08
C ALA A 290 9.22 -18.28 -11.77
N GLY A 291 9.59 -19.42 -11.17
CA GLY A 291 9.18 -19.83 -9.82
C GLY A 291 7.68 -20.07 -9.63
N SER A 292 7.23 -20.22 -8.38
CA SER A 292 5.80 -20.41 -8.06
C SER A 292 5.12 -19.08 -7.78
N THR A 293 3.84 -18.99 -8.11
CA THR A 293 2.94 -17.95 -7.60
C THR A 293 1.89 -18.65 -6.74
N THR A 294 1.95 -18.45 -5.42
CA THR A 294 1.05 -19.12 -4.47
C THR A 294 0.37 -18.10 -3.59
N PHE A 295 -0.95 -18.04 -3.65
CA PHE A 295 -1.77 -17.26 -2.71
C PHE A 295 -2.50 -18.25 -1.82
N THR A 296 -2.30 -18.13 -0.51
CA THR A 296 -2.91 -19.01 0.48
C THR A 296 -3.67 -18.18 1.49
N SER A 297 -4.89 -18.60 1.80
CA SER A 297 -5.64 -18.05 2.93
C SER A 297 -6.37 -19.16 3.67
N ASP A 298 -6.16 -19.24 4.99
CA ASP A 298 -6.93 -20.11 5.87
C ASP A 298 -8.29 -19.48 6.16
N ALA A 299 -9.24 -19.68 5.26
CA ALA A 299 -10.54 -19.03 5.31
C ALA A 299 -11.52 -19.84 6.19
N GLY A 300 -11.63 -19.49 7.47
CA GLY A 300 -12.82 -19.83 8.26
C GLY A 300 -14.09 -19.06 7.81
N SER A 301 -14.09 -18.41 6.65
CA SER A 301 -15.01 -17.31 6.30
C SER A 301 -15.51 -17.31 4.86
N THR A 302 -16.46 -16.41 4.60
CA THR A 302 -17.10 -16.18 3.30
C THR A 302 -16.49 -14.96 2.59
N THR A 303 -16.80 -14.80 1.30
CA THR A 303 -16.53 -13.62 0.45
C THR A 303 -15.07 -13.21 0.24
N ASN A 304 -14.10 -14.10 0.52
CA ASN A 304 -12.70 -13.78 0.26
C ASN A 304 -12.35 -13.80 -1.24
N VAL A 305 -11.39 -12.98 -1.63
CA VAL A 305 -10.90 -12.88 -3.00
C VAL A 305 -9.39 -13.08 -3.06
N GLN A 306 -8.96 -13.95 -3.97
CA GLN A 306 -7.57 -14.06 -4.39
C GLN A 306 -7.48 -13.73 -5.88
N ALA A 307 -6.77 -12.66 -6.23
CA ALA A 307 -6.49 -12.38 -7.64
C ALA A 307 -5.18 -11.66 -7.86
N ALA A 308 -4.43 -11.96 -8.92
CA ALA A 308 -3.21 -11.19 -9.16
C ALA A 308 -3.54 -9.73 -9.54
N ASN A 309 -4.55 -9.54 -10.37
CA ASN A 309 -5.13 -8.24 -10.70
C ASN A 309 -6.59 -8.20 -10.27
N LEU A 310 -6.97 -7.21 -9.48
CA LEU A 310 -8.33 -7.01 -8.99
C LEU A 310 -8.78 -5.57 -9.22
N VAL A 311 -9.94 -5.42 -9.84
CA VAL A 311 -10.77 -4.22 -9.72
C VAL A 311 -12.04 -4.62 -8.99
N ASP A 312 -12.29 -3.97 -7.86
CA ASP A 312 -13.47 -4.20 -7.06
C ASP A 312 -14.25 -2.91 -6.88
N THR A 313 -15.52 -2.93 -7.26
CA THR A 313 -16.36 -1.75 -7.24
C THR A 313 -17.81 -2.14 -6.97
N LEU A 314 -18.56 -1.19 -6.41
CA LEU A 314 -20.02 -1.27 -6.31
C LEU A 314 -20.71 -0.48 -7.44
N GLY A 315 -19.94 0.29 -8.22
CA GLY A 315 -20.43 1.17 -9.27
C GLY A 315 -20.22 0.56 -10.65
N SER A 316 -19.65 1.36 -11.55
CA SER A 316 -19.43 0.96 -12.95
C SER A 316 -17.95 0.98 -13.30
N ILE A 317 -17.57 0.17 -14.29
CA ILE A 317 -16.24 0.15 -14.88
C ILE A 317 -16.38 0.62 -16.32
N THR A 318 -15.67 1.68 -16.72
CA THR A 318 -15.76 2.19 -18.09
C THR A 318 -14.71 1.61 -19.02
N ASP A 319 -13.49 1.41 -18.53
CA ASP A 319 -12.39 0.86 -19.31
C ASP A 319 -11.41 0.09 -18.41
N LEU A 320 -11.17 -1.18 -18.73
CA LEU A 320 -10.35 -2.06 -17.91
C LEU A 320 -9.53 -2.99 -18.79
N GLU A 321 -8.21 -2.87 -18.64
CA GLU A 321 -7.23 -3.80 -19.20
C GLU A 321 -6.50 -4.52 -18.07
N GLN A 322 -6.54 -5.84 -18.06
CA GLN A 322 -5.80 -6.67 -17.10
C GLN A 322 -4.97 -7.72 -17.82
N THR A 323 -3.68 -7.75 -17.53
CA THR A 323 -2.74 -8.75 -18.06
C THR A 323 -2.18 -9.58 -16.91
N PHE A 324 -2.41 -10.90 -16.96
CA PHE A 324 -1.79 -11.88 -16.07
C PHE A 324 -0.79 -12.71 -16.86
N THR A 325 0.48 -12.68 -16.47
CA THR A 325 1.53 -13.49 -17.09
C THR A 325 2.30 -14.25 -16.01
N ALA A 326 2.32 -15.57 -16.10
CA ALA A 326 3.18 -16.44 -15.30
C ALA A 326 4.00 -17.31 -16.24
N THR A 327 5.15 -16.81 -16.67
CA THR A 327 6.03 -17.50 -17.63
C THR A 327 7.03 -18.35 -16.86
N ASN A 328 7.31 -19.56 -17.34
CA ASN A 328 8.21 -20.52 -16.66
C ASN A 328 7.83 -20.78 -15.19
N SER A 329 6.58 -20.51 -14.82
CA SER A 329 6.13 -20.70 -13.46
C SER A 329 5.99 -22.20 -13.21
N ALA A 330 6.58 -22.68 -12.12
CA ALA A 330 6.49 -24.08 -11.72
C ALA A 330 5.06 -24.42 -11.29
N LEU A 331 4.36 -23.45 -10.71
CA LEU A 331 3.00 -23.57 -10.20
C LEU A 331 2.37 -22.18 -10.09
N VAL A 332 1.13 -22.05 -10.58
CA VAL A 332 0.23 -20.96 -10.18
C VAL A 332 -0.86 -21.60 -9.35
N ASP A 333 -0.90 -21.25 -8.06
CA ASP A 333 -1.82 -21.82 -7.09
C ASP A 333 -2.52 -20.71 -6.31
N PHE A 334 -3.83 -20.77 -6.33
CA PHE A 334 -4.69 -19.97 -5.47
C PHE A 334 -5.36 -20.99 -4.55
N ASP A 335 -4.94 -21.02 -3.29
CA ASP A 335 -5.43 -21.96 -2.29
C ASP A 335 -6.22 -21.22 -1.23
N MET A 336 -7.54 -21.43 -1.23
CA MET A 336 -8.41 -20.97 -0.15
C MET A 336 -8.93 -22.19 0.57
N THR A 337 -8.31 -22.48 1.71
CA THR A 337 -8.69 -23.58 2.60
C THR A 337 -9.85 -23.10 3.48
N GLY A 338 -11.10 -23.31 3.04
CA GLY A 338 -12.25 -22.77 3.75
C GLY A 338 -13.63 -23.19 3.26
N GLY A 339 -14.59 -23.35 4.18
CA GLY A 339 -15.98 -23.77 3.89
C GLY A 339 -16.94 -22.64 3.48
N GLY A 340 -16.42 -21.49 3.04
CA GLY A 340 -17.22 -20.31 2.67
C GLY A 340 -17.93 -20.46 1.32
N ASN A 341 -19.15 -19.94 1.21
CA ASN A 341 -20.04 -20.16 0.06
C ASN A 341 -19.82 -19.18 -1.12
N THR A 342 -18.87 -18.25 -1.02
CA THR A 342 -18.72 -17.10 -1.94
C THR A 342 -17.27 -16.66 -2.17
N ASN A 343 -16.29 -17.53 -1.91
CA ASN A 343 -14.89 -17.19 -2.14
C ASN A 343 -14.54 -17.28 -3.64
N ILE A 344 -13.72 -16.36 -4.16
CA ILE A 344 -13.39 -16.26 -5.59
C ILE A 344 -11.88 -16.25 -5.81
N GLN A 345 -11.40 -16.99 -6.81
CA GLN A 345 -10.00 -17.02 -7.23
C GLN A 345 -9.89 -16.77 -8.72
N ALA A 346 -8.99 -15.87 -9.14
CA ALA A 346 -8.74 -15.64 -10.56
C ALA A 346 -7.36 -15.03 -10.81
N GLY A 347 -6.76 -15.23 -11.99
CA GLY A 347 -5.57 -14.44 -12.37
C GLY A 347 -5.88 -12.95 -12.52
N ASN A 348 -7.01 -12.65 -13.18
CA ASN A 348 -7.57 -11.33 -13.38
C ASN A 348 -9.02 -11.32 -12.89
N MET A 349 -9.40 -10.31 -12.12
CA MET A 349 -10.75 -10.18 -11.59
C MET A 349 -11.26 -8.75 -11.72
N ALA A 350 -12.50 -8.63 -12.16
CA ALA A 350 -13.31 -7.42 -12.07
C ALA A 350 -14.62 -7.81 -11.38
N ARG A 351 -14.91 -7.18 -10.24
CA ARG A 351 -16.13 -7.44 -9.46
C ARG A 351 -16.93 -6.17 -9.29
N THR A 352 -18.24 -6.27 -9.50
CA THR A 352 -19.19 -5.15 -9.46
C THR A 352 -20.36 -5.38 -8.50
N ASP A 353 -20.40 -6.53 -7.81
CA ASP A 353 -21.58 -6.99 -7.07
C ASP A 353 -21.57 -6.60 -5.59
N GLY A 354 -20.46 -6.02 -5.09
CA GLY A 354 -20.41 -5.42 -3.77
C GLY A 354 -20.64 -6.34 -2.60
N GLN A 355 -20.29 -7.62 -2.73
CA GLN A 355 -20.50 -8.58 -1.63
C GLN A 355 -19.72 -8.24 -0.33
N HIS A 356 -18.93 -7.17 -0.32
CA HIS A 356 -18.15 -6.59 0.79
C HIS A 356 -18.95 -5.74 1.80
N GLN A 357 -20.26 -5.89 1.91
CA GLN A 357 -21.03 -5.13 2.91
C GLN A 357 -21.71 -6.05 3.91
N SER A 358 -21.13 -6.15 5.11
CA SER A 358 -21.85 -6.48 6.34
C SER A 358 -21.55 -5.50 7.45
#